data_AF-A0A8J4FJ82-F1
#
_entry.id   AF-A0A8J4FJ82-F1
#
_cell.length_a   1.000
_cell.length_b   1.000
_cell.length_c   1.000
_cell.angle_alpha   90.00
_cell.angle_beta   90.00
_cell.angle_gamma   90.00
#
_symmetry.space_group_name_H-M   'P 1'
#
loop_
_entity.id
_entity.type
_entity.pdbx_description
1 polymer ?
#
loop_
_entity_poly.entity_id
_entity_poly.type
_entity_poly.pdbx_seq_one_letter_code
_entity_poly.pdbx_strand_id
1 'polypeptide(L)'
;MSKMGVGLVPAKDIIAASRRLRVTQDIEIEVDRFDNAKGAVLKKYAMMQRPEGKLEDKVNVAVDALCMLCLGLKEGEAVPESAAPLLRDIVKAAFLEASDDMVANSLSNRAARAQAYA
;
A
#
# COMPACT_ATOMS: atom_id res chain seq x y z
N MET A 1 -10.82 5.96 20.30
CA MET A 1 -11.03 6.65 19.02
C MET A 1 -9.99 6.13 18.05
N SER A 2 -10.41 5.29 17.11
CA SER A 2 -9.56 4.54 16.18
C SER A 2 -8.88 5.48 15.17
N LYS A 3 -7.57 5.63 15.29
CA LYS A 3 -6.74 6.60 14.55
C LYS A 3 -6.31 6.14 13.15
N MET A 4 -6.66 4.92 12.75
CA MET A 4 -6.28 4.31 11.46
C MET A 4 -7.41 3.41 10.97
N GLY A 5 -7.61 3.33 9.65
CA GLY A 5 -8.78 2.82 8.93
C GLY A 5 -9.17 1.36 9.16
N VAL A 6 -9.64 1.03 10.36
CA VAL A 6 -10.40 -0.20 10.65
C VAL A 6 -11.81 -0.03 10.06
N GLY A 7 -11.96 -0.16 8.74
CA GLY A 7 -13.28 -0.22 8.07
C GLY A 7 -13.59 0.90 7.06
N LEU A 8 -12.59 1.58 6.50
CA LEU A 8 -12.82 2.76 5.65
C LEU A 8 -13.33 2.50 4.22
N VAL A 9 -13.42 1.23 3.78
CA VAL A 9 -14.10 0.93 2.52
C VAL A 9 -15.30 0.04 2.82
N PRO A 10 -16.51 0.64 2.89
CA PRO A 10 -17.74 -0.11 2.99
C PRO A 10 -17.80 -1.20 1.92
N ALA A 11 -18.20 -2.43 2.30
CA ALA A 11 -18.28 -3.55 1.36
C ALA A 11 -19.12 -3.21 0.11
N LYS A 12 -20.15 -2.37 0.25
CA LYS A 12 -20.95 -1.83 -0.86
C LYS A 12 -20.11 -1.12 -1.92
N ASP A 13 -19.05 -0.41 -1.53
CA ASP A 13 -18.23 0.40 -2.43
C ASP A 13 -17.21 -0.49 -3.18
N ILE A 14 -16.73 -1.56 -2.53
CA ILE A 14 -15.95 -2.63 -3.17
C ILE A 14 -16.79 -3.34 -4.23
N ILE A 15 -18.02 -3.72 -3.88
CA ILE A 15 -18.98 -4.39 -4.78
C ILE A 15 -19.37 -3.46 -5.95
N ALA A 16 -19.54 -2.18 -5.69
CA ALA A 16 -19.85 -1.20 -6.74
C ALA A 16 -18.66 -1.01 -7.71
N ALA A 17 -17.43 -0.97 -7.21
CA ALA A 17 -16.23 -0.88 -8.02
C ALA A 17 -16.00 -2.15 -8.86
N SER A 18 -16.26 -3.33 -8.30
CA SER A 18 -16.06 -4.61 -8.97
C SER A 18 -17.08 -4.92 -10.07
N ARG A 19 -18.28 -4.32 -10.03
CA ARG A 19 -19.28 -4.40 -11.12
C ARG A 19 -18.80 -3.83 -12.46
N ARG A 20 -17.72 -3.03 -12.47
CA ARG A 20 -17.07 -2.54 -13.70
C ARG A 20 -16.24 -3.61 -14.41
N LEU A 21 -15.88 -4.68 -13.70
CA LEU A 21 -15.25 -5.86 -14.26
C LEU A 21 -16.37 -6.82 -14.66
N ARG A 22 -16.35 -7.32 -15.90
CA ARG A 22 -17.23 -8.42 -16.34
C ARG A 22 -16.76 -9.72 -15.68
N VAL A 23 -16.95 -9.83 -14.37
CA VAL A 23 -16.70 -11.06 -13.62
C VAL A 23 -18.06 -11.67 -13.33
N THR A 24 -18.42 -12.62 -14.18
CA THR A 24 -19.51 -13.55 -13.99
C THR A 24 -19.33 -14.32 -12.68
N GLN A 25 -20.32 -14.21 -11.79
CA GLN A 25 -20.72 -15.14 -10.72
C GLN A 25 -19.74 -15.58 -9.61
N ASP A 26 -18.42 -15.39 -9.72
CA ASP A 26 -17.47 -16.00 -8.76
C ASP A 26 -16.79 -15.02 -7.79
N ILE A 27 -17.22 -13.76 -7.71
CA ILE A 27 -16.57 -12.78 -6.83
C ILE A 27 -16.81 -13.09 -5.35
N GLU A 28 -18.00 -13.60 -5.00
CA GLU A 28 -18.32 -13.98 -3.62
C GLU A 28 -17.50 -15.20 -3.20
N ILE A 29 -17.35 -16.18 -4.10
CA ILE A 29 -16.50 -17.36 -3.88
C ILE A 29 -15.04 -16.95 -3.69
N GLU A 30 -14.54 -16.00 -4.47
CA GLU A 30 -13.15 -15.56 -4.32
C GLU A 30 -12.91 -14.66 -3.10
N VAL A 31 -13.90 -13.87 -2.69
CA VAL A 31 -13.85 -13.15 -1.41
C VAL A 31 -13.81 -14.15 -0.25
N ASP A 32 -14.70 -15.15 -0.26
CA ASP A 32 -14.74 -16.20 0.76
C ASP A 32 -13.44 -17.03 0.78
N ARG A 33 -12.88 -17.34 -0.38
CA ARG A 33 -11.60 -18.06 -0.51
C ARG A 33 -10.45 -17.23 0.07
N PHE A 34 -10.40 -15.94 -0.23
CA PHE A 34 -9.40 -15.02 0.29
C PHE A 34 -9.50 -14.87 1.81
N ASP A 35 -10.71 -14.67 2.35
CA ASP A 35 -10.91 -14.51 3.79
C ASP A 35 -10.60 -15.80 4.56
N ASN A 36 -10.91 -16.97 3.99
CA ASN A 36 -10.51 -18.27 4.57
C ASN A 36 -8.99 -18.45 4.59
N ALA A 37 -8.30 -18.14 3.49
CA ALA A 37 -6.84 -18.22 3.42
C ALA A 37 -6.18 -17.26 4.40
N LYS A 38 -6.66 -16.00 4.45
CA LYS A 38 -6.24 -14.99 5.42
C LYS A 38 -6.47 -15.44 6.86
N GLY A 39 -7.63 -16.01 7.17
CA GLY A 39 -7.96 -16.54 8.50
C GLY A 39 -7.05 -17.69 8.93
N ALA A 40 -6.74 -18.62 8.02
CA ALA A 40 -5.83 -19.73 8.29
C ALA A 40 -4.39 -19.28 8.55
N VAL A 41 -3.91 -18.29 7.79
CA VAL A 41 -2.61 -17.66 8.01
C VAL A 41 -2.60 -16.90 9.34
N LEU A 42 -3.60 -16.04 9.58
CA LEU A 42 -3.70 -15.27 10.82
C LEU A 42 -3.78 -16.16 12.06
N LYS A 43 -4.42 -17.34 12.00
CA LYS A 43 -4.41 -18.31 13.11
C LYS A 43 -3.00 -18.79 13.48
N LYS A 44 -2.10 -18.97 12.51
CA LYS A 44 -0.69 -19.34 12.77
C LYS A 44 0.11 -18.23 13.44
N TYR A 45 -0.31 -16.97 13.24
CA TYR A 45 0.36 -15.78 13.77
C TYR A 45 -0.43 -15.07 14.88
N ALA A 46 -1.53 -15.65 15.37
CA ALA A 46 -2.46 -15.01 16.31
C ALA A 46 -1.80 -14.66 17.66
N MET A 47 -0.73 -15.35 18.02
CA MET A 47 0.06 -15.13 19.23
C MET A 47 1.31 -14.26 19.00
N MET A 48 1.60 -13.89 17.75
CA MET A 48 2.74 -13.03 17.44
C MET A 48 2.22 -11.62 17.17
N GLN A 49 2.74 -10.66 17.91
CA GLN A 49 2.52 -9.25 17.61
C GLN A 49 2.95 -9.00 16.16
N ARG A 50 2.07 -8.37 15.36
CA ARG A 50 2.38 -8.07 13.97
C ARG A 50 3.69 -7.28 13.93
N PRO A 51 4.68 -7.64 13.11
CA PRO A 51 5.92 -6.87 13.03
C PRO A 51 5.56 -5.43 12.67
N GLU A 52 5.80 -4.50 13.58
CA GLU A 52 5.65 -3.09 13.30
C GLU A 52 6.96 -2.61 12.67
N GLY A 53 6.97 -2.51 11.33
CA GLY A 53 8.05 -1.85 10.63
C GLY A 53 8.17 -0.39 11.07
N LYS A 54 9.38 0.18 10.96
CA LYS A 54 9.60 1.59 11.24
C LYS A 54 8.74 2.43 10.29
N LEU A 55 8.33 3.62 10.74
CA LEU A 55 7.52 4.53 9.92
C LEU A 55 8.20 4.83 8.57
N GLU A 56 9.52 5.01 8.60
CA GLU A 56 10.35 5.23 7.41
C GLU A 56 10.25 4.07 6.40
N ASP A 57 10.33 2.82 6.87
CA ASP A 57 10.20 1.63 6.00
C ASP A 57 8.81 1.57 5.35
N LYS A 58 7.76 1.90 6.12
CA LYS A 58 6.38 1.93 5.61
C LYS A 58 6.20 3.01 4.54
N VAL A 59 6.79 4.19 4.75
CA VAL A 59 6.78 5.30 3.78
C VAL A 59 7.52 4.90 2.51
N ASN A 60 8.70 4.28 2.64
CA ASN A 60 9.49 3.79 1.51
C ASN A 60 8.71 2.79 0.65
N VAL A 61 8.10 1.79 1.29
CA VAL A 61 7.26 0.79 0.59
C VAL A 61 6.06 1.44 -0.09
N ALA A 62 5.41 2.41 0.55
CA ALA A 62 4.29 3.13 -0.05
C ALA A 62 4.70 3.92 -1.29
N VAL A 63 5.82 4.65 -1.23
CA VAL A 63 6.38 5.38 -2.37
C VAL A 63 6.72 4.41 -3.51
N ASP A 64 7.39 3.31 -3.21
CA ASP A 64 7.80 2.32 -4.22
C ASP A 64 6.59 1.64 -4.88
N ALA A 65 5.57 1.29 -4.09
CA ALA A 65 4.32 0.72 -4.58
C ALA A 65 3.55 1.70 -5.47
N LEU A 66 3.45 2.98 -5.09
CA LEU A 66 2.78 4.00 -5.90
C LEU A 66 3.53 4.24 -7.22
N CYS A 67 4.87 4.27 -7.19
CA CYS A 67 5.68 4.40 -8.40
C CYS A 67 5.46 3.22 -9.37
N MET A 68 5.43 2.00 -8.84
CA MET A 68 5.25 0.81 -9.67
C MET A 68 3.81 0.68 -10.20
N LEU A 69 2.81 0.85 -9.34
CA LEU A 69 1.41 0.59 -9.65
C LEU A 69 0.72 1.75 -10.39
N CYS A 70 1.07 3.00 -10.06
CA CYS A 70 0.40 4.18 -10.63
C CYS A 70 1.18 4.82 -11.77
N LEU A 71 2.51 4.75 -11.74
CA LEU A 71 3.37 5.36 -12.76
C LEU A 71 4.02 4.33 -13.70
N GLY A 72 3.89 3.04 -13.42
CA GLY A 72 4.50 1.98 -14.23
C GLY A 72 6.03 1.96 -14.20
N LEU A 73 6.64 2.61 -13.20
CA LEU A 73 8.08 2.68 -13.06
C LEU A 73 8.65 1.33 -12.62
N LYS A 74 9.77 0.93 -13.21
CA LYS A 74 10.52 -0.24 -12.75
C LYS A 74 11.15 0.04 -11.40
N GLU A 75 11.56 -1.03 -10.72
CA GLU A 75 12.28 -0.94 -9.46
C GLU A 75 13.59 -0.15 -9.65
N GLY A 76 13.85 0.82 -8.76
CA GLY A 76 15.02 1.69 -8.83
C GLY A 76 15.00 2.80 -9.87
N GLU A 77 13.97 2.89 -10.71
CA GLU A 77 13.83 3.99 -11.67
C GLU A 77 13.61 5.34 -10.96
N ALA A 78 14.10 6.44 -11.53
CA ALA A 78 13.94 7.76 -10.92
C ALA A 78 12.46 8.20 -10.97
N VAL A 79 12.01 8.89 -9.92
CA VAL A 79 10.66 9.47 -9.88
C VAL A 79 10.63 10.72 -10.77
N PRO A 80 9.73 10.83 -11.76
CA PRO A 80 9.56 12.04 -12.55
C PRO A 80 9.23 13.25 -11.68
N GLU A 81 9.88 14.39 -11.93
CA GLU A 81 9.66 15.62 -11.14
C GLU A 81 8.20 16.07 -11.14
N SER A 82 7.47 15.86 -12.24
CA SER A 82 6.06 16.18 -12.37
C SER A 82 5.15 15.34 -11.46
N ALA A 83 5.57 14.13 -11.09
CA ALA A 83 4.80 13.23 -10.24
C ALA A 83 5.15 13.37 -8.74
N ALA A 84 6.29 13.97 -8.41
CA ALA A 84 6.77 14.06 -7.04
C ALA A 84 5.81 14.80 -6.07
N PRO A 85 5.16 15.93 -6.46
CA PRO A 85 4.19 16.61 -5.58
C PRO A 85 2.97 15.74 -5.27
N LEU A 86 2.42 15.06 -6.29
CA LEU A 86 1.25 14.18 -6.13
C LEU A 86 1.56 12.99 -5.23
N LEU A 87 2.72 12.36 -5.42
CA LEU A 87 3.16 11.25 -4.57
C LEU A 87 3.34 11.71 -3.12
N ARG A 88 3.93 12.89 -2.90
CA ARG A 88 4.06 13.47 -1.56
C ARG A 88 2.69 13.64 -0.89
N ASP A 89 1.73 14.23 -1.58
CA ASP A 89 0.39 14.48 -1.03
C ASP A 89 -0.33 13.18 -0.66
N ILE A 90 -0.28 12.17 -1.53
CA ILE A 90 -0.89 10.86 -1.29
C ILE A 90 -0.25 10.18 -0.07
N VAL A 91 1.08 10.16 -0.01
CA VAL A 91 1.81 9.51 1.08
C VAL A 91 1.59 10.24 2.40
N LYS A 92 1.58 11.57 2.41
CA LYS A 92 1.28 12.37 3.61
C LYS A 92 -0.16 12.17 4.10
N ALA A 93 -1.11 12.04 3.19
CA ALA A 93 -2.50 11.75 3.54
C ALA A 93 -2.65 10.34 4.16
N ALA A 94 -1.84 9.36 3.70
CA ALA A 94 -1.83 8.00 4.23
C ALA A 94 -1.04 7.86 5.55
N PHE A 95 0.01 8.66 5.74
CA PHE A 95 0.91 8.63 6.90
C PHE A 95 1.01 10.01 7.55
N LEU A 96 0.02 10.36 8.38
CA LEU A 96 -0.05 11.66 9.06
C LEU A 96 1.17 11.95 9.96
N GLU A 97 1.84 10.90 10.44
CA GLU A 97 3.01 10.98 11.32
C GLU A 97 4.32 11.18 10.53
N ALA A 98 4.30 11.02 9.21
CA ALA A 98 5.49 11.21 8.38
C ALA A 98 5.79 12.70 8.19
N SER A 99 7.04 13.11 8.43
CA SER A 99 7.49 14.47 8.13
C SER A 99 7.62 14.68 6.62
N ASP A 100 7.62 15.94 6.18
CA ASP A 100 7.80 16.27 4.76
C ASP A 100 9.18 15.85 4.26
N ASP A 101 10.21 16.04 5.09
CA ASP A 101 11.58 15.63 4.78
C ASP A 101 11.69 14.11 4.62
N MET A 102 10.96 13.33 5.42
CA MET A 102 10.96 11.86 5.31
C MET A 102 10.40 11.41 3.97
N VAL A 103 9.31 12.00 3.51
CA VAL A 103 8.71 11.66 2.21
C VAL A 103 9.58 12.15 1.06
N ALA A 104 10.16 13.35 1.15
CA ALA A 104 11.09 13.86 0.16
C ALA A 104 12.35 12.99 0.04
N ASN A 105 12.94 12.59 1.16
CA ASN A 105 14.08 11.67 1.20
C ASN A 105 13.72 10.29 0.64
N SER A 106 12.49 9.83 0.88
CA SER A 106 12.02 8.57 0.32
C SER A 106 11.90 8.63 -1.21
N LEU A 107 11.43 9.74 -1.77
CA LEU A 107 11.33 9.93 -3.21
C LEU A 107 12.72 10.03 -3.87
N SER A 108 13.65 10.79 -3.28
CA SER A 108 15.00 10.99 -3.83
C SER A 108 15.88 9.73 -3.74
N ASN A 109 15.77 8.96 -2.66
CA ASN A 109 16.59 7.77 -2.45
C ASN A 109 16.01 6.49 -3.07
N ARG A 110 14.92 6.57 -3.85
CA ARG A 110 14.30 5.39 -4.49
C ARG A 110 15.29 4.57 -5.31
N ALA A 111 16.10 5.23 -6.12
CA ALA A 111 17.10 4.56 -6.96
C ALA A 111 18.17 3.84 -6.13
N ALA A 112 18.63 4.46 -5.04
CA ALA A 112 19.60 3.87 -4.12
C ALA A 112 19.02 2.69 -3.32
N ARG A 113 17.73 2.74 -2.95
CA ARG A 113 17.06 1.61 -2.24
C ARG A 113 17.07 0.33 -3.05
N ALA A 114 16.78 0.41 -4.35
CA ALA A 114 16.79 -0.79 -5.20
C ALA A 114 18.17 -1.45 -5.28
N GLN A 115 19.26 -0.67 -5.21
CA GLN A 115 20.62 -1.19 -5.22
C GLN A 115 21.03 -1.86 -3.91
N ALA A 116 20.43 -1.47 -2.78
CA ALA A 116 20.74 -2.06 -1.48
C ALA A 116 20.22 -3.50 -1.31
N TYR A 117 19.31 -3.94 -2.19
CA TYR A 117 18.67 -5.26 -2.17
C TYR A 117 18.94 -6.10 -3.43
N ALA A 118 19.85 -5.66 -4.30
CA ALA A 118 20.31 -6.39 -5.50
C ALA A 118 21.54 -7.25 -5.17
#